data_AF-A0A6J0MCM8-F1
#
_entry.id   AF-A0A6J0MCM8-F1
#
_cell.length_a   1.000
_cell.length_b   1.000
_cell.length_c   1.000
_cell.angle_alpha   90.00
_cell.angle_beta   90.00
_cell.angle_gamma   90.00
#
_symmetry.space_group_name_H-M   'P 1'
#
loop_
_entity.id
_entity.type
_entity.pdbx_description
1 polymer ?
#
loop_
_entity_poly.entity_id
_entity_poly.type
_entity_poly.pdbx_seq_one_letter_code
_entity_poly.pdbx_strand_id
1 'polypeptide(L)'
;MQVELLVQQPGRDHLRVLHPHPQGHTTWFNKSGNGISGIINNMMYSMLRNGHPTYSVIPTEERDLWFRQFAQEFNWESGHTETVRHAFHAKAIDSYTKQIYESAMA
;
A
#
# COMPACT_ATOMS: atom_id res chain seq x y z
N MET A 1 -5.24 -9.60 -13.26
CA MET A 1 -6.48 -9.03 -12.69
C MET A 1 -6.24 -7.56 -12.37
N GLN A 2 -7.06 -6.67 -12.90
CA GLN A 2 -7.03 -5.25 -12.57
C GLN A 2 -7.49 -5.04 -11.11
N VAL A 3 -6.92 -4.06 -10.43
CA VAL A 3 -7.20 -3.82 -9.00
C VAL A 3 -8.63 -3.34 -8.81
N GLU A 4 -9.14 -2.58 -9.77
CA GLU A 4 -10.52 -2.11 -9.87
C GLU A 4 -11.51 -3.26 -9.84
N LEU A 5 -11.20 -4.36 -10.54
CA LEU A 5 -12.03 -5.57 -10.54
C LEU A 5 -11.86 -6.39 -9.25
N LEU A 6 -10.66 -6.40 -8.67
CA LEU A 6 -10.39 -7.10 -7.41
C LEU A 6 -11.21 -6.51 -6.26
N VAL A 7 -11.27 -5.19 -6.12
CA VAL A 7 -12.00 -4.53 -5.02
C VAL A 7 -13.51 -4.61 -5.14
N GLN A 8 -14.02 -4.93 -6.34
CA GLN A 8 -15.44 -5.18 -6.58
C GLN A 8 -15.87 -6.63 -6.28
N GLN A 9 -14.94 -7.53 -5.96
CA GLN A 9 -15.29 -8.92 -5.71
C GLN A 9 -16.22 -9.04 -4.48
N PRO A 10 -17.23 -9.92 -4.54
CA PRO A 10 -18.11 -10.17 -3.41
C PRO A 10 -17.34 -10.77 -2.23
N GLY A 11 -17.82 -10.51 -1.02
CA GLY A 11 -17.25 -11.07 0.21
C GLY A 11 -16.07 -10.27 0.78
N ARG A 12 -15.75 -9.10 0.22
CA ARG A 12 -14.69 -8.20 0.73
C ARG A 12 -15.16 -7.22 1.80
N ASP A 13 -16.40 -7.34 2.26
CA ASP A 13 -17.03 -6.43 3.23
C ASP A 13 -16.41 -6.54 4.64
N HIS A 14 -15.72 -7.65 4.93
CA HIS A 14 -14.99 -7.87 6.18
C HIS A 14 -13.66 -7.11 6.25
N LEU A 15 -13.16 -6.62 5.11
CA LEU A 15 -11.89 -5.92 5.04
C LEU A 15 -12.05 -4.46 5.44
N ARG A 16 -10.97 -3.89 5.96
CA ARG A 16 -10.97 -2.48 6.34
C ARG A 16 -11.06 -1.61 5.07
N VAL A 17 -12.02 -0.69 5.09
CA VAL A 17 -12.29 0.17 3.93
C VAL A 17 -11.43 1.43 3.96
N LEU A 18 -10.74 1.71 2.85
CA LEU A 18 -10.02 2.94 2.60
C LEU A 18 -10.92 3.95 1.92
N HIS A 19 -10.95 5.17 2.46
CA HIS A 19 -11.66 6.29 1.85
C HIS A 19 -10.83 7.57 2.00
N PRO A 20 -10.67 8.40 0.94
CA PRO A 20 -9.87 9.63 1.01
C PRO A 20 -10.33 10.61 2.10
N HIS A 21 -11.63 10.58 2.40
CA HIS A 21 -12.25 11.35 3.49
C HIS A 21 -12.85 10.37 4.50
N PRO A 22 -12.04 9.73 5.36
CA PRO A 22 -12.51 8.62 6.17
C PRO A 22 -13.47 9.11 7.27
N GLN A 23 -14.63 8.45 7.36
CA GLN A 23 -15.69 8.62 8.34
C GLN A 23 -16.10 7.26 8.95
N GLY A 24 -16.59 7.27 10.19
CA GLY A 24 -17.05 6.06 10.88
C GLY A 24 -15.96 4.98 10.97
N HIS A 25 -16.21 3.82 10.36
CA HIS A 25 -15.32 2.65 10.40
C HIS A 25 -14.24 2.65 9.30
N THR A 26 -14.27 3.60 8.37
CA THR A 26 -13.26 3.71 7.30
C THR A 26 -11.95 4.30 7.80
N THR A 27 -10.86 4.10 7.05
CA THR A 27 -9.55 4.67 7.40
C THR A 27 -8.83 5.25 6.19
N TRP A 28 -7.69 5.87 6.45
CA TRP A 28 -6.79 6.40 5.42
C TRP A 28 -5.34 6.33 5.89
N PHE A 29 -4.39 6.46 4.96
CA PHE A 29 -2.94 6.28 5.17
C PHE A 29 -2.36 7.09 6.34
N ASN A 30 -2.91 8.27 6.64
CA ASN A 30 -2.48 9.12 7.75
C ASN A 30 -3.32 8.96 9.03
N LYS A 31 -4.47 8.27 8.96
CA LYS A 31 -5.37 8.05 10.11
C LYS A 31 -5.25 6.64 10.70
N SER A 32 -4.57 5.72 10.03
CA SER A 32 -4.46 4.32 10.46
C SER A 32 -3.50 4.06 11.61
N GLY A 33 -2.82 5.08 12.13
CA GLY A 33 -1.62 4.89 12.96
C GLY A 33 -0.57 4.08 12.19
N ASN A 34 -0.01 3.05 12.83
CA ASN A 34 1.02 2.20 12.23
C ASN A 34 0.48 1.03 11.39
N GLY A 35 -0.84 0.79 11.33
CA GLY A 35 -1.40 -0.40 10.69
C GLY A 35 -1.07 -0.51 9.19
N ILE A 36 -1.35 0.55 8.42
CA ILE A 36 -1.05 0.56 6.97
C ILE A 36 0.46 0.56 6.73
N SER A 37 1.22 1.36 7.49
CA SER A 37 2.68 1.39 7.38
C SER A 37 3.30 0.02 7.66
N GLY A 38 2.80 -0.72 8.66
CA GLY A 38 3.28 -2.05 9.01
C GLY A 38 3.03 -3.07 7.89
N ILE A 39 1.87 -3.02 7.25
CA ILE A 39 1.56 -3.87 6.09
C ILE A 39 2.47 -3.53 4.90
N ILE A 40 2.63 -2.25 4.59
CA ILE A 40 3.53 -1.80 3.50
C ILE A 40 4.96 -2.27 3.79
N ASN A 41 5.45 -2.08 5.02
CA ASN A 41 6.80 -2.52 5.41
C ASN A 41 6.95 -4.04 5.28
N ASN A 42 5.97 -4.81 5.75
CA ASN A 42 6.01 -6.26 5.62
C ASN A 42 6.02 -6.72 4.15
N MET A 43 5.25 -6.06 3.27
CA MET A 43 5.30 -6.31 1.83
C MET A 43 6.68 -5.97 1.25
N MET A 44 7.29 -4.85 1.66
CA MET A 44 8.65 -4.51 1.23
C MET A 44 9.66 -5.60 1.63
N TYR A 45 9.67 -6.05 2.89
CA TYR A 45 10.61 -7.09 3.35
C TYR A 45 10.39 -8.46 2.71
N SER A 46 9.14 -8.85 2.49
CA SER A 46 8.80 -10.18 1.97
C SER A 46 8.86 -10.29 0.45
N MET A 47 8.71 -9.17 -0.27
CA MET A 47 8.58 -9.18 -1.73
C MET A 47 9.80 -8.58 -2.46
N LEU A 48 10.69 -7.85 -1.77
CA LEU A 48 11.95 -7.40 -2.37
C LEU A 48 12.90 -8.58 -2.54
N ARG A 49 13.12 -8.98 -3.80
CA ARG A 49 14.13 -10.00 -4.13
C ARG A 49 15.55 -9.44 -4.06
N ASN A 50 15.72 -8.15 -4.35
CA ASN A 50 16.99 -7.45 -4.39
C ASN A 50 16.89 -6.10 -3.67
N GLY A 51 18.02 -5.62 -3.11
CA GLY A 51 18.09 -4.27 -2.54
C GLY A 51 18.11 -3.20 -3.64
N HIS A 52 17.21 -2.22 -3.55
CA HIS A 52 17.16 -1.08 -4.47
C HIS A 52 17.59 0.22 -3.78
N PRO A 53 18.34 1.12 -4.44
CA PRO A 53 18.74 2.39 -3.82
C PRO A 53 17.58 3.32 -3.46
N THR A 54 16.47 3.27 -4.20
CA THR A 54 15.25 4.06 -3.92
C THR A 54 14.01 3.29 -4.36
N TYR A 55 12.84 3.64 -3.84
CA TYR A 55 11.58 3.05 -4.28
C TYR A 55 11.28 3.30 -5.78
N SER A 56 11.70 4.46 -6.30
CA SER A 56 11.44 4.85 -7.69
C SER A 56 12.17 4.00 -8.72
N VAL A 57 13.28 3.36 -8.36
CA VAL A 57 14.03 2.47 -9.27
C VAL A 57 13.52 1.03 -9.27
N ILE A 58 12.60 0.68 -8.37
CA ILE A 58 11.90 -0.61 -8.39
C ILE A 58 11.11 -0.71 -9.70
N PRO A 59 11.12 -1.85 -10.43
CA PRO A 59 10.33 -2.01 -11.64
C PRO A 59 8.84 -1.73 -11.40
N THR A 60 8.16 -1.10 -12.38
CA THR A 60 6.72 -0.81 -12.27
C THR A 60 5.90 -2.06 -12.04
N GLU A 61 6.25 -3.18 -12.67
CA GLU A 61 5.58 -4.47 -12.47
C GLU A 61 5.64 -4.94 -11.01
N GLU A 62 6.77 -4.74 -10.32
CA GLU A 62 6.92 -5.10 -8.90
C GLU A 62 6.07 -4.17 -8.03
N ARG A 63 6.09 -2.86 -8.30
CA ARG A 63 5.24 -1.89 -7.59
C ARG A 63 3.75 -2.18 -7.78
N ASP A 64 3.34 -2.60 -8.97
CA ASP A 64 1.96 -2.99 -9.29
C ASP A 64 1.57 -4.29 -8.59
N LEU A 65 2.49 -5.26 -8.49
CA LEU A 65 2.28 -6.48 -7.70
C LEU A 65 2.06 -6.15 -6.23
N TRP A 66 2.85 -5.22 -5.67
CA TRP A 66 2.69 -4.79 -4.28
C TRP A 66 1.37 -4.09 -4.07
N PHE A 67 0.98 -3.20 -4.99
CA PHE A 67 -0.31 -2.54 -4.91
C PHE A 67 -1.48 -3.54 -5.00
N ARG A 68 -1.36 -4.58 -5.84
CA ARG A 68 -2.35 -5.66 -5.89
C ARG A 68 -2.39 -6.47 -4.60
N GLN A 69 -1.24 -6.75 -3.97
CA GLN A 69 -1.19 -7.45 -2.68
C GLN A 69 -1.79 -6.58 -1.56
N PHE A 70 -1.52 -5.28 -1.58
CA PHE A 70 -2.16 -4.32 -0.68
C PHE A 70 -3.68 -4.30 -0.84
N ALA A 71 -4.14 -4.37 -2.08
CA ALA A 71 -5.55 -4.53 -2.41
C ALA A 71 -6.14 -5.88 -1.99
N GLN A 72 -5.37 -6.83 -1.43
CA GLN A 72 -5.93 -8.02 -0.78
C GLN A 72 -6.30 -7.76 0.68
N GLU A 73 -5.50 -6.96 1.39
CA GLU A 73 -5.65 -6.65 2.82
C GLU A 73 -6.72 -5.58 3.10
N PHE A 74 -7.02 -4.76 2.09
CA PHE A 74 -7.93 -3.64 2.19
C PHE A 74 -9.00 -3.68 1.11
N ASN A 75 -10.06 -2.91 1.32
CA ASN A 75 -11.07 -2.67 0.31
C ASN A 75 -11.30 -1.16 0.10
N TRP A 76 -11.84 -0.78 -1.05
CA TRP A 76 -12.25 0.60 -1.35
C TRP A 76 -13.21 0.62 -2.53
N GLU A 77 -13.93 1.72 -2.70
CA GLU A 77 -14.75 1.91 -3.88
C GLU A 77 -13.87 1.99 -5.14
N SER A 78 -14.18 1.19 -6.17
CA SER A 78 -13.36 1.10 -7.39
C SER A 78 -13.04 2.45 -8.06
N GLY A 79 -13.92 3.45 -7.95
CA GLY A 79 -13.69 4.82 -8.45
C GLY A 79 -12.55 5.57 -7.75
N HIS A 80 -12.11 5.10 -6.58
CA HIS A 80 -10.98 5.66 -5.84
C HIS A 80 -9.66 4.96 -6.11
N THR A 81 -9.61 3.94 -6.98
CA THR A 81 -8.40 3.09 -7.14
C THR A 81 -7.14 3.91 -7.45
N GLU A 82 -7.23 4.90 -8.33
CA GLU A 82 -6.06 5.74 -8.66
C GLU A 82 -5.64 6.65 -7.50
N THR A 83 -6.61 7.15 -6.72
CA THR A 83 -6.31 7.95 -5.53
C THR A 83 -5.62 7.09 -4.46
N VAL A 84 -6.10 5.86 -4.26
CA VAL A 84 -5.49 4.90 -3.33
C VAL A 84 -4.10 4.49 -3.81
N ARG A 85 -3.92 4.27 -5.12
CA ARG A 85 -2.62 3.94 -5.74
C ARG A 85 -1.58 5.04 -5.51
N HIS A 86 -1.92 6.30 -5.78
CA HIS A 86 -1.03 7.42 -5.51
C HIS A 86 -0.65 7.53 -4.04
N ALA A 87 -1.64 7.42 -3.14
CA ALA A 87 -1.40 7.47 -1.70
C ALA A 87 -0.53 6.28 -1.22
N PHE A 88 -0.75 5.09 -1.78
CA PHE A 88 0.07 3.91 -1.53
C PHE A 88 1.53 4.14 -1.93
N HIS A 89 1.79 4.61 -3.15
CA HIS A 89 3.16 4.88 -3.60
C HIS A 89 3.84 5.98 -2.79
N ALA A 90 3.12 7.07 -2.47
CA ALA A 90 3.65 8.12 -1.61
C ALA A 90 4.05 7.56 -0.23
N LYS A 91 3.21 6.69 0.35
CA LYS A 91 3.50 6.05 1.63
C LYS A 91 4.65 5.05 1.54
N ALA A 92 4.72 4.28 0.47
CA ALA A 92 5.80 3.33 0.25
C ALA A 92 7.16 4.03 0.07
N ILE A 93 7.20 5.17 -0.63
CA ILE A 93 8.40 6.00 -0.73
C ILE A 93 8.84 6.48 0.66
N ASP A 94 7.93 7.06 1.44
CA ASP A 94 8.23 7.54 2.80
C ASP A 94 8.78 6.42 3.70
N SER A 95 8.15 5.24 3.68
CA SER A 95 8.61 4.07 4.42
C SER A 95 9.98 3.56 3.96
N TYR A 96 10.20 3.45 2.65
CA TYR A 96 11.43 2.94 2.06
C TYR A 96 12.63 3.86 2.33
N THR A 97 12.42 5.18 2.21
CA THR A 97 13.44 6.18 2.52
C THR A 97 13.83 6.13 3.99
N LYS A 98 12.86 6.05 4.91
CA LYS A 98 13.14 5.91 6.36
C LYS A 98 13.96 4.66 6.66
N GLN A 99 13.61 3.54 6.04
CA GLN A 99 14.35 2.28 6.19
C GLN A 99 15.82 2.41 5.77
N ILE A 100 16.10 3.00 4.60
CA ILE A 100 17.49 3.17 4.14
C ILE A 100 18.28 4.01 5.13
N TYR A 101 17.71 5.13 5.60
CA TYR A 101 18.37 5.98 6.59
C TYR A 101 18.62 5.26 7.91
N GLU A 102 17.62 4.53 8.45
CA GLU A 102 17.76 3.76 9.69
C GLU A 102 18.80 2.63 9.54
N SER A 103 18.81 1.93 8.40
CA SER A 103 19.75 0.84 8.13
C SER A 103 21.19 1.35 7.92
N ALA A 104 21.37 2.59 7.49
CA ALA A 104 22.69 3.21 7.33
C ALA A 104 23.29 3.73 8.65
N MET A 105 22.49 3.85 9.71
CA MET A 105 22.90 4.33 11.03
C MET A 105 23.07 3.22 12.08
N ALA A 106 22.71 1.97 11.75
CA ALA A 106 22.82 0.79 12.60
C ALA A 106 24.15 0.05 12.38
#